data_AF-A0A2A7UV39-F1
#
_entry.id   AF-A0A2A7UV39-F1
#
_cell.length_a   1.000
_cell.length_b   1.000
_cell.length_c   1.000
_cell.angle_alpha   90.00
_cell.angle_beta   90.00
_cell.angle_gamma   90.00
#
_symmetry.space_group_name_H-M   'P 1'
#
loop_
_entity.id
_entity.type
_entity.pdbx_description
1 polymer ?
#
loop_
_entity_poly.entity_id
_entity_poly.type
_entity_poly.pdbx_seq_one_letter_code
_entity_poly.pdbx_strand_id
1 'polypeptide(L)'
;MRDTTTELRDVLALLRAGHWNAAHDRVQQYEGLHAAWLHGLLHWQEGDLEDAENWYERAGRRFRQRGTLDEELALFEAALNGPPAG
;
A
#
# COMPACT_ATOMS: atom_id res chain seq x y z
N MET A 1 20.90 0.74 -7.40
CA MET A 1 19.55 1.15 -6.98
C MET A 1 18.77 -0.14 -6.74
N ARG A 2 18.10 -0.29 -5.59
CA ARG A 2 17.18 -1.42 -5.38
C ARG A 2 15.97 -1.23 -6.30
N ASP A 3 15.36 -2.32 -6.72
CA ASP A 3 14.13 -2.26 -7.51
C ASP A 3 12.96 -1.78 -6.64
N THR A 4 11.99 -1.09 -7.25
CA THR A 4 10.83 -0.54 -6.55
C THR A 4 10.02 -1.62 -5.82
N THR A 5 9.96 -2.85 -6.32
CA THR A 5 9.22 -3.93 -5.68
C THR A 5 9.86 -4.31 -4.35
N THR A 6 11.20 -4.44 -4.30
CA THR A 6 11.94 -4.64 -3.05
C THR A 6 11.69 -3.51 -2.07
N GLU A 7 11.70 -2.26 -2.53
CA GLU A 7 11.45 -1.11 -1.66
C GLU A 7 10.02 -1.11 -1.09
N LEU A 8 9.01 -1.44 -1.90
CA LEU A 8 7.62 -1.56 -1.44
C LEU A 8 7.41 -2.73 -0.47
N ARG A 9 8.21 -3.80 -0.55
CA ARG A 9 8.22 -4.87 0.47
C ARG A 9 8.73 -4.35 1.82
N ASP A 10 9.79 -3.53 1.80
CA ASP A 10 10.31 -2.91 3.02
C ASP A 10 9.24 -2.00 3.67
N VAL A 11 8.47 -1.26 2.86
CA VAL A 11 7.37 -0.45 3.39
C VAL A 11 6.23 -1.31 3.96
N LEU A 12 5.84 -2.38 3.26
CA LEU A 12 4.83 -3.31 3.78
C LEU A 12 5.23 -3.89 5.14
N ALA A 13 6.51 -4.21 5.34
CA ALA A 13 7.02 -4.70 6.61
C ALA A 13 6.90 -3.66 7.74
N LEU A 14 7.21 -2.38 7.45
CA LEU A 14 7.03 -1.29 8.41
C LEU A 14 5.56 -1.11 8.80
N LEU A 15 4.65 -1.18 7.82
CA LEU A 15 3.21 -1.05 8.05
C LEU A 15 2.68 -2.17 8.96
N ARG A 16 3.04 -3.43 8.68
CA ARG A 16 2.69 -4.59 9.51
C ARG A 16 3.22 -4.48 10.95
N ALA A 17 4.38 -3.85 11.13
CA ALA A 17 4.96 -3.60 12.45
C ALA A 17 4.33 -2.40 13.18
N GLY A 18 3.38 -1.69 12.56
CA GLY A 18 2.75 -0.48 13.13
C GLY A 18 3.63 0.77 13.06
N HIS A 19 4.75 0.74 12.32
CA HIS A 19 5.64 1.88 12.13
C HIS A 19 5.12 2.82 11.04
N TRP A 20 3.93 3.37 11.24
CA TRP A 20 3.21 4.13 10.21
C TRP A 20 4.01 5.32 9.66
N ASN A 21 4.63 6.14 10.51
CA ASN A 21 5.44 7.28 10.07
C ASN A 21 6.58 6.86 9.15
N ALA A 22 7.33 5.82 9.55
CA ALA A 22 8.45 5.34 8.75
C ALA A 22 7.98 4.74 7.41
N ALA A 23 6.83 4.06 7.43
CA ALA A 23 6.23 3.54 6.21
C ALA A 23 5.77 4.68 5.28
N HIS A 24 5.11 5.70 5.83
CA HIS A 24 4.65 6.89 5.10
C HIS A 24 5.82 7.66 4.48
N ASP A 25 6.87 7.92 5.27
CA ASP A 25 8.08 8.62 4.82
C ASP A 25 8.78 7.91 3.66
N ARG A 26 8.68 6.58 3.63
CA ARG A 26 9.28 5.74 2.60
C ARG A 26 8.42 5.65 1.35
N VAL A 27 7.10 5.39 1.48
CA VAL A 27 6.22 5.19 0.32
C VAL A 27 6.06 6.44 -0.53
N GLN A 28 6.08 7.64 0.07
CA GLN A 28 5.95 8.91 -0.66
C GLN A 28 7.07 9.15 -1.69
N GLN A 29 8.17 8.39 -1.62
CA GLN A 29 9.27 8.47 -2.57
C GLN A 29 8.99 7.68 -3.88
N TYR A 30 7.91 6.89 -3.91
CA TYR A 30 7.58 6.01 -5.01
C TYR A 30 6.23 6.38 -5.62
N GLU A 31 6.15 6.24 -6.94
CA GLU A 31 4.92 6.47 -7.71
C GLU A 31 4.38 5.15 -8.29
N GLY A 32 3.17 5.20 -8.83
CA GLY A 32 2.52 4.07 -9.51
C GLY A 32 1.48 3.34 -8.64
N LEU A 33 0.80 2.37 -9.26
CA LEU A 33 -0.39 1.75 -8.68
C LEU A 33 -0.11 1.01 -7.37
N HIS A 34 1.05 0.36 -7.24
CA HIS A 34 1.43 -0.30 -5.99
C HIS A 34 1.76 0.71 -4.88
N ALA A 35 2.49 1.79 -5.18
CA ALA A 35 2.77 2.83 -4.19
C ALA A 35 1.48 3.52 -3.72
N ALA A 36 0.57 3.84 -4.65
CA ALA A 36 -0.74 4.41 -4.33
C ALA A 36 -1.59 3.48 -3.45
N TRP A 37 -1.61 2.17 -3.73
CA TRP A 37 -2.36 1.22 -2.90
C TRP A 37 -1.79 1.16 -1.48
N LEU A 38 -0.46 1.19 -1.35
CA LEU A 38 0.19 1.13 -0.04
C LEU A 38 -0.02 2.41 0.78
N HIS A 39 -0.07 3.58 0.13
CA HIS A 39 -0.54 4.83 0.77
C HIS A 39 -1.97 4.69 1.31
N GLY A 40 -2.87 4.09 0.54
CA GLY A 40 -4.24 3.85 0.97
C GLY A 40 -4.35 2.91 2.18
N LEU A 41 -3.52 1.86 2.21
CA LEU A 41 -3.42 0.94 3.36
C LEU A 41 -2.90 1.64 4.62
N LEU A 42 -1.91 2.53 4.45
CA LEU A 42 -1.35 3.35 5.52
C LEU A 42 -2.39 4.25 6.18
N HIS A 43 -3.09 5.06 5.39
CA HIS A 43 -4.11 5.97 5.91
C HIS A 43 -5.29 5.22 6.52
N TRP A 44 -5.65 4.05 5.99
CA TRP A 44 -6.66 3.22 6.62
C TRP A 44 -6.23 2.73 8.01
N GLN A 45 -4.98 2.28 8.16
CA GLN A 45 -4.46 1.86 9.46
C GLN A 45 -4.34 3.03 10.46
N GLU A 46 -4.06 4.24 9.98
CA GLU A 46 -4.04 5.48 10.76
C GLU A 46 -5.45 5.95 11.19
N GLY A 47 -6.48 5.54 10.45
CA GLY A 47 -7.87 5.93 10.68
C GLY A 47 -8.35 7.09 9.80
N ASP A 48 -7.52 7.57 8.88
CA ASP A 48 -7.90 8.55 7.87
C ASP A 48 -8.55 7.85 6.66
N LEU A 49 -9.86 7.63 6.77
CA LEU A 49 -10.61 6.88 5.76
C LEU A 49 -10.84 7.68 4.48
N GLU A 50 -10.82 9.01 4.53
CA GLU A 50 -11.03 9.86 3.35
C GLU A 50 -9.80 9.82 2.45
N ASP A 51 -8.61 9.99 3.04
CA ASP A 51 -7.37 9.85 2.28
C ASP A 51 -7.14 8.40 1.84
N ALA A 52 -7.49 7.42 2.68
CA ALA A 52 -7.44 6.02 2.27
C ALA A 52 -8.29 5.75 1.01
N GLU A 53 -9.51 6.29 0.94
CA GLU A 53 -10.38 6.17 -0.23
C GLU A 53 -9.75 6.82 -1.48
N ASN A 54 -9.21 8.04 -1.34
CA ASN A 54 -8.54 8.76 -2.43
C ASN A 54 -7.37 7.95 -3.03
N TRP A 55 -6.53 7.37 -2.18
CA TRP A 55 -5.37 6.59 -2.61
C TRP A 55 -5.74 5.24 -3.22
N TYR A 56 -6.79 4.58 -2.73
CA TYR A 56 -7.33 3.38 -3.36
C TYR A 56 -7.83 3.67 -4.78
N GLU A 57 -8.52 4.79 -4.99
CA GLU A 57 -8.98 5.20 -6.33
C GLU A 57 -7.80 5.46 -7.27
N ARG A 58 -6.76 6.14 -6.80
CA ARG A 58 -5.50 6.33 -7.54
C ARG A 58 -4.81 5.01 -7.90
N ALA A 59 -4.97 3.99 -7.07
CA ALA A 59 -4.48 2.64 -7.33
C ALA A 59 -5.39 1.82 -8.28
N GLY A 60 -6.48 2.40 -8.79
CA GLY A 60 -7.47 1.70 -9.60
C GLY A 60 -8.33 0.72 -8.82
N ARG A 61 -8.45 0.90 -7.50
CA ARG A 61 -9.16 0.02 -6.56
C ARG A 61 -10.35 0.73 -5.93
N ARG A 62 -11.38 -0.03 -5.56
CA ARG A 62 -12.57 0.52 -4.90
C ARG A 62 -12.49 0.30 -3.40
N PHE A 63 -12.16 1.35 -2.64
CA PHE A 63 -12.05 1.28 -1.18
C PHE A 63 -13.31 0.71 -0.52
N ARG A 64 -14.50 1.07 -0.99
CA ARG A 64 -15.78 0.60 -0.44
C ARG A 64 -16.06 -0.89 -0.66
N GLN A 65 -15.27 -1.56 -1.51
CA GLN A 65 -15.38 -2.99 -1.82
C GLN A 65 -14.19 -3.80 -1.28
N ARG A 66 -13.34 -3.18 -0.44
CA ARG A 66 -12.17 -3.82 0.17
C ARG A 66 -12.57 -4.87 1.21
N GLY A 67 -11.65 -5.80 1.47
CA GLY A 67 -11.77 -6.76 2.57
C GLY A 67 -11.47 -6.14 3.94
N THR A 68 -10.97 -6.94 4.86
CA THR A 68 -10.30 -6.50 6.09
C THR A 68 -8.89 -5.97 5.79
N LEU A 69 -8.29 -5.23 6.73
CA LEU A 69 -6.94 -4.69 6.55
C LEU A 69 -5.93 -5.83 6.34
N ASP A 70 -6.02 -6.92 7.10
CA ASP A 70 -5.15 -8.08 6.96
C ASP A 70 -5.29 -8.77 5.59
N GLU A 71 -6.52 -8.88 5.07
CA GLU A 71 -6.77 -9.42 3.73
C GLU A 71 -6.17 -8.53 2.65
N GLU A 72 -6.33 -7.21 2.74
CA GLU A 72 -5.75 -6.28 1.76
C GLU A 72 -4.21 -6.25 1.83
N LEU A 73 -3.61 -6.36 3.01
CA LEU A 73 -2.15 -6.50 3.17
C LEU A 73 -1.64 -7.79 2.52
N ALA A 74 -2.36 -8.90 2.68
CA ALA A 74 -2.01 -10.17 2.03
C ALA A 74 -2.18 -10.11 0.51
N LEU A 75 -3.23 -9.46 0.01
CA LEU A 75 -3.44 -9.22 -1.43
C LEU A 75 -2.32 -8.35 -2.02
N PHE A 76 -1.88 -7.32 -1.29
CA PHE A 76 -0.79 -6.47 -1.71
C PHE A 76 0.52 -7.25 -1.83
N GLU A 77 0.83 -8.06 -0.82
CA GLU A 77 2.01 -8.92 -0.83
C GLU A 77 2.01 -9.90 -2.01
N ALA A 78 0.86 -10.50 -2.32
CA ALA A 78 0.70 -11.37 -3.48
C ALA A 78 0.92 -10.61 -4.80
N ALA A 79 0.41 -9.38 -4.91
CA ALA A 79 0.58 -8.54 -6.10
C ALA A 79 2.05 -8.17 -6.37
N LEU A 80 2.85 -7.96 -5.32
CA LEU A 80 4.30 -7.73 -5.46
C LEU A 80 5.07 -8.98 -5.93
N ASN A 81 4.50 -10.18 -5.74
CA ASN A 81 5.11 -11.46 -6.11
C ASN A 81 4.60 -12.00 -7.47
N GLY A 82 3.51 -11.45 -8.00
CA GLY A 82 2.97 -11.78 -9.31
C GLY A 82 3.70 -11.07 -10.46
N PRO A 83 3.55 -11.54 -11.71
CA PRO A 83 3.99 -10.77 -12.87
C PRO A 83 3.29 -9.40 -12.88
N PRO A 84 3.96 -8.31 -13.33
CA PRO A 84 3.29 -7.02 -13.44
C PRO A 84 2.02 -7.21 -14.27
N ALA A 85 0.89 -6.78 -13.72
CA ALA A 85 -0.37 -6.77 -14.46
C ALA A 85 -0.10 -6.08 -15.80
N GLY A 86 -0.33 -6.83 -16.89
CA GLY A 86 0.07 -6.47 -18.26
C GLY A 86 -0.60 -5.20 -18.78
#